data_AF-A0A353WJN1-F1
#
_entry.id   AF-A0A353WJN1-F1
#
_cell.length_a   1.000
_cell.length_b   1.000
_cell.length_c   1.000
_cell.angle_alpha   90.00
_cell.angle_beta   90.00
_cell.angle_gamma   90.00
#
_symmetry.space_group_name_H-M   'P 1'
#
loop_
_entity.id
_entity.type
_entity.pdbx_description
1 polymer ?
#
loop_
_entity_poly.entity_id
_entity_poly.type
_entity_poly.pdbx_seq_one_letter_code
_entity_poly.pdbx_strand_id
1 'polypeptide(L)'
;MKKGFTLAELLIVVTIIGVIAAIAIPTVLNTVDDQYKTLYKSSFQTVESVVSTLSSDVSLYPTGNFSNATTSYFCNNFVSKVNTLPDSNCTFSNATVFNFTTTNGMRWSGFNNDFASNVTFLVDIDGFEKGSNTAGIDILRIIVTPTGGVTSPSPISSNESQYLLQ
;
A
#
# COMPACT_ATOMS: atom_id res chain seq x y z
N MET A 1 5.52 -23.67 -53.13
CA MET A 1 4.86 -22.35 -53.29
C MET A 1 4.49 -21.86 -51.90
N LYS A 2 5.03 -20.74 -51.43
CA LYS A 2 4.68 -20.18 -50.12
C LYS A 2 3.43 -19.32 -50.30
N LYS A 3 2.31 -19.71 -49.68
CA LYS A 3 1.11 -18.86 -49.62
C LYS A 3 1.43 -17.66 -48.72
N GLY A 4 1.42 -16.46 -49.30
CA GLY A 4 1.51 -15.21 -48.56
C GLY A 4 0.11 -14.76 -48.12
N PHE A 5 0.04 -14.09 -46.97
CA PHE A 5 -1.19 -13.44 -46.51
C PHE A 5 -1.68 -12.38 -47.51
N THR A 6 -2.99 -12.24 -47.63
CA THR A 6 -3.59 -11.19 -48.47
C THR A 6 -3.61 -9.85 -47.73
N LEU A 7 -3.47 -8.73 -48.46
CA LEU A 7 -3.58 -7.39 -47.88
C LEU A 7 -4.96 -7.17 -47.22
N ALA A 8 -6.00 -7.75 -47.80
CA ALA A 8 -7.38 -7.66 -47.30
C ALA A 8 -7.58 -8.41 -45.97
N GLU A 9 -6.94 -9.59 -45.80
CA GLU A 9 -6.95 -10.30 -44.51
C GLU A 9 -6.32 -9.44 -43.42
N LEU A 10 -5.16 -8.83 -43.70
CA LEU A 10 -4.49 -7.99 -42.71
C LEU A 10 -5.33 -6.77 -42.36
N LEU A 11 -5.98 -6.15 -43.35
CA LEU A 11 -6.77 -4.94 -43.17
C LEU A 11 -8.01 -5.15 -42.27
N ILE A 12 -8.73 -6.26 -42.45
CA ILE A 12 -9.88 -6.58 -41.60
C ILE A 12 -9.43 -6.89 -40.17
N VAL A 13 -8.30 -7.60 -40.01
CA VAL A 13 -7.76 -7.95 -38.68
C VAL A 13 -7.37 -6.70 -37.89
N VAL A 14 -6.59 -5.78 -38.48
CA VAL A 14 -6.21 -4.54 -37.77
C VAL A 14 -7.41 -3.64 -37.48
N THR A 15 -8.45 -3.67 -38.33
CA THR A 15 -9.69 -2.92 -38.09
C THR A 15 -10.43 -3.47 -36.87
N ILE A 16 -10.58 -4.79 -36.77
CA ILE A 16 -11.24 -5.44 -35.62
C ILE A 16 -10.44 -5.20 -34.33
N ILE A 17 -9.11 -5.37 -34.37
CA ILE A 17 -8.24 -5.09 -33.21
C ILE A 17 -8.35 -3.62 -32.80
N GLY A 18 -8.42 -2.68 -33.75
CA GLY A 18 -8.57 -1.25 -33.48
C GLY A 18 -9.86 -0.92 -32.72
N VAL A 19 -11.00 -1.52 -33.11
CA VAL A 19 -12.29 -1.33 -32.41
C VAL A 19 -12.25 -1.91 -31.01
N ILE A 20 -11.68 -3.11 -30.84
CA ILE A 20 -11.54 -3.75 -29.52
C ILE A 20 -10.63 -2.91 -28.60
N ALA A 21 -9.49 -2.44 -29.11
CA ALA A 21 -8.55 -1.63 -28.36
C ALA A 21 -9.16 -0.31 -27.89
N ALA A 22 -9.97 0.35 -28.74
CA ALA A 22 -10.64 1.60 -28.39
C ALA A 22 -11.59 1.48 -27.20
N ILE A 23 -12.24 0.32 -27.03
CA ILE A 23 -13.14 0.05 -25.90
C ILE A 23 -12.34 -0.45 -24.68
N ALA A 24 -11.36 -1.34 -24.88
CA ALA A 24 -10.65 -1.99 -23.79
C ALA A 24 -9.68 -1.05 -23.05
N ILE A 25 -8.95 -0.20 -23.76
CA ILE A 25 -7.94 0.70 -23.15
C ILE A 25 -8.54 1.60 -22.05
N PRO A 26 -9.61 2.38 -22.28
CA PRO A 26 -10.14 3.26 -21.24
C PRO A 26 -10.68 2.48 -20.03
N THR A 27 -11.29 1.31 -20.26
CA THR A 27 -11.80 0.47 -19.17
C THR A 27 -10.67 -0.05 -18.29
N VAL A 28 -9.59 -0.56 -18.88
CA VAL A 28 -8.44 -1.06 -18.12
C VAL A 28 -7.81 0.05 -17.28
N LEU A 29 -7.65 1.26 -17.83
CA LEU A 29 -7.08 2.38 -17.08
C LEU A 29 -7.92 2.75 -15.85
N ASN A 30 -9.24 2.86 -16.00
CA ASN A 30 -10.13 3.17 -14.87
C ASN A 30 -10.10 2.09 -13.79
N THR A 31 -10.01 0.81 -14.17
CA THR A 31 -9.95 -0.29 -13.19
C THR A 31 -8.67 -0.29 -12.35
N VAL A 32 -7.56 0.24 -12.88
CA VAL A 32 -6.29 0.33 -12.13
C VAL A 32 -6.40 1.37 -11.03
N ASP A 33 -6.96 2.55 -11.33
CA ASP A 33 -7.15 3.61 -10.34
C ASP A 33 -8.09 3.17 -9.20
N ASP A 34 -9.16 2.42 -9.52
CA ASP A 34 -10.08 1.91 -8.51
C ASP A 34 -9.48 0.77 -7.68
N GLN A 35 -8.57 -0.03 -8.25
CA GLN A 35 -7.79 -1.00 -7.49
C GLN A 35 -6.90 -0.30 -6.46
N TYR A 36 -6.22 0.78 -6.84
CA TYR A 36 -5.36 1.53 -5.91
C TYR A 36 -6.13 2.13 -4.74
N LYS A 37 -7.31 2.72 -4.99
CA LYS A 37 -8.22 3.17 -3.92
C LYS A 37 -8.58 2.04 -2.96
N THR A 38 -8.95 0.88 -3.51
CA THR A 38 -9.38 -0.28 -2.73
C THR A 38 -8.24 -0.82 -1.87
N LEU A 39 -7.04 -0.94 -2.45
CA LEU A 39 -5.85 -1.41 -1.75
C LEU A 39 -5.45 -0.45 -0.63
N TYR A 40 -5.48 0.85 -0.88
CA TYR A 40 -5.17 1.83 0.15
C TYR A 40 -6.20 1.80 1.29
N LYS A 41 -7.49 1.77 0.99
CA LYS A 41 -8.55 1.64 2.00
C LYS A 41 -8.39 0.37 2.84
N SER A 42 -8.07 -0.75 2.19
CA SER A 42 -7.78 -2.03 2.87
C SER A 42 -6.53 -1.92 3.77
N SER A 43 -5.48 -1.27 3.31
CA SER A 43 -4.27 -1.04 4.10
C SER A 43 -4.55 -0.17 5.33
N PHE A 44 -5.36 0.89 5.17
CA PHE A 44 -5.77 1.78 6.26
C PHE A 44 -6.58 1.03 7.33
N GLN A 45 -7.59 0.26 6.91
CA GLN A 45 -8.38 -0.59 7.81
C GLN A 45 -7.53 -1.63 8.53
N THR A 46 -6.53 -2.18 7.84
CA THR A 46 -5.59 -3.13 8.45
C THR A 46 -4.78 -2.44 9.54
N VAL A 47 -4.24 -1.25 9.29
CA VAL A 47 -3.51 -0.47 10.29
C VAL A 47 -4.42 -0.13 11.46
N GLU A 48 -5.62 0.40 11.24
CA GLU A 48 -6.60 0.71 12.29
C GLU A 48 -6.91 -0.50 13.17
N SER A 49 -7.20 -1.64 12.56
CA SER A 49 -7.54 -2.87 13.28
C SER A 49 -6.36 -3.36 14.13
N VAL A 50 -5.16 -3.41 13.56
CA VAL A 50 -3.96 -3.88 14.26
C VAL A 50 -3.55 -2.91 15.35
N VAL A 51 -3.53 -1.61 15.06
CA VAL A 51 -3.22 -0.55 16.04
C VAL A 51 -4.22 -0.58 17.20
N SER A 52 -5.52 -0.66 16.92
CA SER A 52 -6.54 -0.78 17.96
C SER A 52 -6.34 -2.04 18.82
N THR A 53 -6.07 -3.18 18.18
CA THR A 53 -5.78 -4.44 18.88
C THR A 53 -4.53 -4.34 19.76
N LEU A 54 -3.47 -3.71 19.27
CA LEU A 54 -2.24 -3.50 20.04
C LEU A 54 -2.46 -2.53 21.19
N SER A 55 -3.11 -1.39 20.96
CA SER A 55 -3.36 -0.38 22.00
C SER A 55 -4.27 -0.87 23.13
N SER A 56 -5.16 -1.83 22.85
CA SER A 56 -6.05 -2.45 23.83
C SER A 56 -5.42 -3.64 24.56
N ASP A 57 -4.30 -4.16 24.07
CA ASP A 57 -3.56 -5.23 24.72
C ASP A 57 -2.70 -4.67 25.87
N VAL A 58 -3.26 -4.71 27.08
CA VAL A 58 -2.62 -4.25 28.32
C VAL A 58 -1.31 -5.00 28.61
N SER A 59 -1.13 -6.23 28.09
CA SER A 59 0.11 -6.98 28.31
C SER A 59 1.27 -6.41 27.49
N LEU A 60 0.96 -5.83 26.32
CA LEU A 60 1.95 -5.24 25.42
C LEU A 60 2.14 -3.73 25.67
N TYR A 61 1.04 -3.01 25.91
CA TYR A 61 1.02 -1.56 26.11
C TYR A 61 0.14 -1.16 27.31
N PRO A 62 0.65 -1.32 28.55
CA PRO A 62 -0.13 -1.08 29.78
C PRO A 62 -0.65 0.35 29.93
N THR A 63 0.04 1.32 29.33
CA THR A 63 -0.28 2.75 29.39
C THR A 63 -1.21 3.19 28.25
N GLY A 64 -1.57 2.27 27.33
CA GLY A 64 -2.28 2.61 26.09
C GLY A 64 -1.45 3.50 25.14
N ASN A 65 -0.13 3.53 25.31
CA ASN A 65 0.79 4.30 24.49
C ASN A 65 1.87 3.37 23.89
N PHE A 66 2.17 3.54 22.61
CA PHE A 66 3.17 2.75 21.88
C PHE A 66 4.62 3.13 22.16
N SER A 67 4.86 4.16 22.97
CA SER A 67 6.20 4.52 23.40
C SER A 67 6.80 3.42 24.28
N ASN A 68 7.82 2.75 23.76
CA ASN A 68 8.54 1.68 24.42
C ASN A 68 10.04 1.89 24.20
N ALA A 69 10.87 1.66 25.23
CA ALA A 69 12.33 1.80 25.13
C ALA A 69 13.01 0.65 24.36
N THR A 70 12.26 -0.39 24.04
CA THR A 70 12.75 -1.54 23.28
C THR A 70 12.63 -1.24 21.78
N THR A 71 13.77 -1.11 21.11
CA THR A 71 13.84 -0.92 19.66
C THR A 71 13.01 -1.97 18.92
N SER A 72 12.31 -1.56 17.86
CA SER A 72 11.53 -2.46 17.00
C SER A 72 10.34 -3.16 17.67
N TYR A 73 10.01 -2.85 18.94
CA TYR A 73 8.94 -3.52 19.68
C TYR A 73 7.58 -3.41 18.98
N PHE A 74 7.22 -2.21 18.52
CA PHE A 74 5.99 -2.02 17.76
C PHE A 74 5.99 -2.81 16.46
N CYS A 75 7.07 -2.74 15.68
CA CYS A 75 7.16 -3.46 14.40
C CYS A 75 6.99 -4.97 14.57
N ASN A 76 7.68 -5.59 15.53
CA ASN A 76 7.58 -7.04 15.76
C ASN A 76 6.16 -7.46 16.14
N ASN A 77 5.50 -6.70 17.02
CA ASN A 77 4.13 -6.96 17.40
C ASN A 77 3.15 -6.70 16.24
N PHE A 78 3.37 -5.66 15.45
CA PHE A 78 2.56 -5.36 14.27
C PHE A 78 2.66 -6.49 13.23
N VAL A 79 3.87 -6.88 12.86
CA VAL A 79 4.14 -7.97 11.89
C VAL A 79 3.52 -9.29 12.35
N SER A 80 3.49 -9.57 13.65
CA SER A 80 2.83 -10.77 14.18
C SER A 80 1.31 -10.80 14.01
N LYS A 81 0.69 -9.64 13.76
CA LYS A 81 -0.76 -9.48 13.59
C LYS A 81 -1.19 -9.27 12.14
N VAL A 82 -0.24 -9.21 11.21
CA VAL A 82 -0.50 -9.07 9.77
C VAL A 82 0.03 -10.26 8.98
N ASN A 83 -0.63 -10.59 7.87
CA ASN A 83 -0.20 -11.68 6.98
C ASN A 83 0.98 -11.20 6.12
N THR A 84 2.19 -11.51 6.56
CA THR A 84 3.44 -11.13 5.89
C THR A 84 4.08 -12.30 5.15
N LEU A 85 4.84 -11.97 4.10
CA LEU A 85 5.83 -12.86 3.51
C LEU A 85 7.03 -12.98 4.48
N PRO A 86 7.83 -14.07 4.41
CA PRO A 86 8.86 -14.38 5.40
C PRO A 86 10.00 -13.35 5.58
N ASP A 87 10.04 -12.28 4.78
CA ASP A 87 11.07 -11.25 4.79
C ASP A 87 10.64 -9.99 5.58
N SER A 88 10.31 -10.18 6.86
CA SER A 88 10.06 -9.04 7.75
C SER A 88 11.35 -8.54 8.40
N ASN A 89 11.54 -7.23 8.38
CA ASN A 89 12.76 -6.57 8.78
C ASN A 89 12.44 -5.33 9.61
N CYS A 90 12.32 -5.55 10.90
CA CYS A 90 12.02 -4.51 11.88
C CYS A 90 13.25 -3.71 12.35
N THR A 91 14.44 -3.98 11.80
CA THR A 91 15.71 -3.42 12.29
C THR A 91 16.14 -2.12 11.60
N PHE A 92 15.53 -1.75 10.47
CA PHE A 92 15.91 -0.56 9.70
C PHE A 92 14.95 0.62 9.91
N SER A 93 15.53 1.82 10.01
CA SER A 93 14.85 3.09 10.34
C SER A 93 14.73 4.04 9.13
N ASN A 94 15.23 3.65 7.95
CA ASN A 94 15.18 4.50 6.76
C ASN A 94 13.91 4.25 5.92
N ALA A 95 13.21 5.34 5.59
CA ALA A 95 12.00 5.36 4.74
C ALA A 95 12.19 4.79 3.32
N THR A 96 13.43 4.58 2.87
CA THR A 96 13.76 4.02 1.55
C THR A 96 13.87 2.49 1.56
N VAL A 97 13.83 1.86 2.74
CA VAL A 97 13.91 0.40 2.90
C VAL A 97 12.58 -0.09 3.42
N PHE A 98 11.95 -1.00 2.68
CA PHE A 98 10.71 -1.63 3.13
C PHE A 98 10.99 -2.58 4.30
N ASN A 99 10.20 -2.45 5.37
CA ASN A 99 10.24 -3.31 6.53
C ASN A 99 9.66 -4.70 6.21
N PHE A 100 8.52 -4.80 5.52
CA PHE A 100 7.93 -6.10 5.19
C PHE A 100 7.02 -6.00 3.98
N THR A 101 6.69 -7.16 3.41
CA THR A 101 5.72 -7.30 2.32
C THR A 101 4.56 -8.16 2.80
N THR A 102 3.33 -7.74 2.54
CA THR A 102 2.13 -8.52 2.86
C THR A 102 1.79 -9.49 1.72
N THR A 103 1.02 -10.55 2.01
CA THR A 103 0.69 -11.59 1.01
C THR A 103 -0.07 -11.09 -0.21
N ASN A 104 -0.66 -9.89 -0.13
CA ASN A 104 -1.31 -9.20 -1.24
C ASN A 104 -0.34 -8.34 -2.09
N GLY A 105 0.97 -8.39 -1.82
CA GLY A 105 2.02 -7.72 -2.60
C GLY A 105 2.38 -6.31 -2.12
N MET A 106 1.64 -5.73 -1.17
CA MET A 106 1.92 -4.38 -0.67
C MET A 106 3.20 -4.38 0.19
N ARG A 107 4.02 -3.33 0.04
CA ARG A 107 5.25 -3.17 0.81
C ARG A 107 5.09 -2.05 1.83
N TRP A 108 5.66 -2.24 3.01
CA TRP A 108 5.45 -1.37 4.15
C TRP A 108 6.78 -0.83 4.67
N SER A 109 6.85 0.43 5.05
CA SER A 109 8.02 1.03 5.72
C SER A 109 7.64 2.04 6.80
N GLY A 110 8.59 2.39 7.67
CA GLY A 110 8.39 3.38 8.75
C GLY A 110 8.04 2.80 10.12
N PHE A 111 8.17 1.48 10.32
CA PHE A 111 7.73 0.78 11.53
C PHE A 111 8.74 0.79 12.69
N ASN A 112 9.93 1.38 12.51
CA ASN A 112 11.02 1.38 13.47
C ASN A 112 11.14 2.71 14.23
N ASN A 113 10.10 3.10 14.96
CA ASN A 113 10.05 4.34 15.71
C ASN A 113 9.48 4.10 17.13
N ASP A 114 10.07 4.72 18.14
CA ASP A 114 9.66 4.62 19.56
C ASP A 114 8.41 5.46 19.91
N PHE A 115 7.58 5.81 18.93
CA PHE A 115 6.35 6.62 19.09
C PHE A 115 6.51 7.83 20.03
N ALA A 116 7.67 8.48 20.04
CA ALA A 116 7.89 9.73 20.79
C ALA A 116 7.01 10.87 20.25
N SER A 117 6.61 10.76 18.98
CA SER A 117 5.66 11.61 18.27
C SER A 117 4.83 10.76 17.31
N ASN A 118 3.90 11.40 16.58
CA ASN A 118 3.21 10.73 15.48
C ASN A 118 4.22 10.13 14.50
N VAL A 119 3.97 8.88 14.10
CA VAL A 119 4.81 8.12 13.18
C VAL A 119 4.11 8.03 11.84
N THR A 120 4.86 8.17 10.75
CA THR A 120 4.33 7.98 9.39
C THR A 120 4.78 6.63 8.85
N PHE A 121 3.82 5.79 8.50
CA PHE A 121 4.04 4.58 7.73
C PHE A 121 3.87 4.89 6.26
N LEU A 122 4.75 4.31 5.44
CA LEU A 122 4.61 4.36 3.99
C LEU A 122 4.15 2.98 3.52
N VAL A 123 3.08 2.98 2.74
CA VAL A 123 2.52 1.79 2.11
C VAL A 123 2.69 1.96 0.63
N ASP A 124 3.45 1.08 0.04
CA ASP A 124 3.47 0.89 -1.40
C ASP A 124 2.37 -0.13 -1.76
N ILE A 125 1.35 0.35 -2.48
CA ILE A 125 0.16 -0.42 -2.84
C ILE A 125 0.32 -1.26 -4.12
N ASP A 126 1.25 -0.94 -5.03
CA ASP A 126 1.43 -1.69 -6.27
C ASP A 126 2.58 -2.72 -6.21
N GLY A 127 3.48 -2.57 -5.22
CA GLY A 127 4.41 -3.60 -4.80
C GLY A 127 5.73 -3.64 -5.56
N PHE A 128 6.57 -4.65 -5.29
CA PHE A 128 7.96 -4.70 -5.80
C PHE A 128 8.05 -4.67 -7.32
N GLU A 129 8.74 -3.64 -7.85
CA GLU A 129 9.06 -3.47 -9.28
C GLU A 129 7.83 -3.36 -10.21
N LYS A 130 6.69 -2.93 -9.68
CA LYS A 130 5.57 -2.47 -10.49
C LYS A 130 5.71 -0.95 -10.64
N GLY A 131 5.86 -0.47 -11.86
CA GLY A 131 5.89 0.97 -12.14
C GLY A 131 7.07 1.74 -11.52
N SER A 132 6.88 3.06 -11.40
CA SER A 132 7.84 3.96 -10.78
C SER A 132 7.27 4.43 -9.46
N ASN A 133 7.80 3.91 -8.35
CA ASN A 133 7.54 4.32 -6.97
C ASN A 133 7.47 5.86 -6.81
N THR A 134 6.26 6.41 -6.90
CA THR A 134 5.96 7.85 -6.85
C THR A 134 5.07 8.17 -5.64
N ALA A 135 5.63 8.91 -4.68
CA ALA A 135 4.92 9.35 -3.49
C ALA A 135 3.61 10.09 -3.84
N GLY A 136 2.51 9.69 -3.19
CA GLY A 136 1.17 10.23 -3.42
C GLY A 136 0.43 9.63 -4.63
N ILE A 137 1.01 8.61 -5.28
CA ILE A 137 0.35 7.82 -6.33
C ILE A 137 0.32 6.35 -5.91
N ASP A 138 1.49 5.72 -5.75
CA ASP A 138 1.64 4.31 -5.34
C ASP A 138 2.19 4.16 -3.90
N ILE A 139 3.01 5.11 -3.44
CA ILE A 139 3.49 5.18 -2.06
C ILE A 139 2.60 6.16 -1.31
N LEU A 140 1.77 5.61 -0.45
CA LEU A 140 0.77 6.33 0.33
C LEU A 140 1.14 6.32 1.81
N ARG A 141 0.81 7.40 2.50
CA ARG A 141 1.20 7.65 3.89
C ARG A 141 0.04 7.40 4.85
N ILE A 142 0.33 6.73 5.95
CA ILE A 142 -0.60 6.54 7.06
C ILE A 142 0.08 7.06 8.33
N ILE A 143 -0.58 7.95 9.06
CA ILE A 143 -0.06 8.52 10.30
C ILE A 143 -0.67 7.79 11.48
N VAL A 144 0.16 7.32 12.40
CA VAL A 144 -0.26 6.69 13.65
C VAL A 144 0.22 7.52 14.82
N THR A 145 -0.69 7.86 15.72
CA THR A 145 -0.39 8.58 16.95
C THR A 145 0.13 7.61 18.02
N PRO A 146 0.91 8.11 19.00
CA PRO A 146 1.39 7.27 20.10
C PRO A 146 0.28 6.59 20.91
N THR A 147 -0.94 7.14 20.89
CA THR A 147 -2.09 6.65 21.66
C THR A 147 -3.02 5.74 20.85
N GLY A 148 -2.63 5.29 19.66
CA GLY A 148 -3.47 4.40 18.85
C GLY A 148 -4.42 5.08 17.86
N GLY A 149 -4.33 6.40 17.67
CA GLY A 149 -5.07 7.09 16.62
C GLY A 149 -4.45 6.84 15.25
N VAL A 150 -5.26 6.64 14.22
CA VAL A 150 -4.80 6.47 12.83
C VAL A 150 -5.43 7.56 11.98
N THR A 151 -4.63 8.30 11.22
CA THR A 151 -5.10 9.39 10.34
C THR A 151 -4.36 9.41 9.02
N SER A 152 -4.97 9.95 7.97
CA SER A 152 -4.25 10.28 6.73
C SER A 152 -3.49 11.61 6.85
N PRO A 153 -2.54 11.90 5.95
CA PRO A 153 -1.86 13.20 5.88
C PRO A 153 -2.85 14.32 5.51
N SER A 154 -2.87 15.37 6.32
CA SER A 154 -3.49 16.66 5.99
C SER A 154 -2.43 17.55 5.31
N PRO A 155 -2.71 18.21 4.17
CA PRO A 155 -4.03 18.64 3.67
C PRO A 155 -4.71 17.69 2.67
N ILE A 156 -6.02 17.93 2.45
CA ILE A 156 -6.96 17.29 1.49
C ILE A 156 -6.48 17.36 0.01
N SER A 157 -5.37 18.06 -0.27
CA SER A 157 -4.70 18.08 -1.56
C SER A 157 -3.79 16.86 -1.82
N SER A 158 -3.58 16.01 -0.82
CA SER A 158 -2.97 14.70 -1.04
C SER A 158 -3.99 13.77 -1.70
N ASN A 159 -3.66 13.19 -2.86
CA ASN A 159 -4.47 12.14 -3.49
C ASN A 159 -4.83 11.02 -2.48
N GLU A 160 -3.93 10.79 -1.52
CA GLU A 160 -4.09 9.89 -0.37
C GLU A 160 -5.37 10.12 0.43
N SER A 161 -5.74 11.36 0.73
CA SER A 161 -6.96 11.66 1.49
C SER A 161 -8.24 11.44 0.67
N GLN A 162 -8.17 11.57 -0.66
CA GLN A 162 -9.31 11.33 -1.55
C GLN A 162 -9.67 9.84 -1.62
N TYR A 163 -8.70 8.96 -1.43
CA TYR A 163 -8.91 7.51 -1.44
C TYR A 163 -9.70 6.98 -0.24
N LEU A 164 -9.88 7.78 0.83
CA LEU A 164 -10.63 7.39 2.03
C LEU A 164 -12.05 7.97 2.09
N LEU A 165 -12.39 8.94 1.22
CA LEU A 165 -13.66 9.69 1.26
C LEU A 165 -14.78 9.08 0.38
N GLN A 166 -14.60 7.88 -0.16
CA GLN A 166 -15.59 7.17 -1.00
C GLN A 166 -15.90 5.75 -0.50
#